data_AF-A0A3D8QCA6-F1
#
_entry.id   AF-A0A3D8QCA6-F1
#
_cell.length_a   1.000
_cell.length_b   1.000
_cell.length_c   1.000
_cell.angle_alpha   90.00
_cell.angle_beta   90.00
_cell.angle_gamma   90.00
#
_symmetry.space_group_name_H-M   'P 1'
#
loop_
_entity.id
_entity.type
_entity.pdbx_description
1 polymer ?
#
loop_
_entity_poly.entity_id
_entity_poly.type
_entity_poly.pdbx_seq_one_letter_code
_entity_poly.pdbx_strand_id
1 'polypeptide(L)'
;MQTSTLFTCILTLGFSLANPLPQASSAATACKAYTLLFARGTGDPDLSTSAANMGSVVGPGLQTAVQNALGANAVNVQGVNYPADASGITAELSGSGPGSVAMTQLATTALASCPQTRIILGGYSQGGEVVHNTVTQLKTQESNIVAVVTFGDPFKGSKLTGVDSTKWRSFCGSGDSVCGTGTCAASSCASASTSGHLGYGSDVTTAATFIASVVGTSGNTSGAAGGGASSPTVTTVTGSSATLAAATSSAALPWFGW
;
A
#
# COMPACT_ATOMS: atom_id res chain seq x y z
N MET A 1 54.52 74.28 -33.89
CA MET A 1 54.70 73.40 -32.72
C MET A 1 53.75 72.23 -32.86
N GLN A 2 54.32 71.05 -32.69
CA GLN A 2 53.83 69.70 -32.95
C GLN A 2 53.06 69.17 -31.74
N THR A 3 51.94 68.46 -31.94
CA THR A 3 51.38 67.39 -31.06
C THR A 3 50.18 66.75 -31.78
N SER A 4 50.28 65.55 -32.34
CA SER A 4 50.24 64.22 -31.70
C SER A 4 48.83 63.66 -31.50
N THR A 5 48.54 62.66 -32.35
CA THR A 5 47.43 61.69 -32.36
C THR A 5 47.29 60.94 -31.04
N LEU A 6 46.07 60.58 -30.63
CA LEU A 6 45.80 59.38 -29.83
C LEU A 6 44.44 58.78 -30.23
N PHE A 7 44.51 57.63 -30.90
CA PHE A 7 43.41 56.73 -31.20
C PHE A 7 43.11 55.91 -29.94
N THR A 8 41.93 56.06 -29.34
CA THR A 8 41.52 55.25 -28.19
C THR A 8 40.72 54.05 -28.67
N CYS A 9 41.33 52.87 -28.59
CA CYS A 9 40.71 51.57 -28.77
C CYS A 9 40.17 51.12 -27.40
N ILE A 10 38.85 51.05 -27.20
CA ILE A 10 38.27 50.37 -26.03
C ILE A 10 37.44 49.20 -26.53
N LEU A 11 37.96 48.01 -26.19
CA LEU A 11 37.37 46.69 -26.32
C LEU A 11 35.97 46.66 -25.69
N THR A 12 34.95 46.33 -26.49
CA THR A 12 33.63 45.97 -25.96
C THR A 12 33.71 44.57 -25.37
N LEU A 13 33.69 44.47 -24.03
CA LEU A 13 33.51 43.21 -23.33
C LEU A 13 32.08 42.72 -23.59
N GLY A 14 31.95 41.68 -24.42
CA GLY A 14 30.68 41.01 -24.66
C GLY A 14 30.19 40.34 -23.39
N PHE A 15 29.16 40.92 -22.75
CA PHE A 15 28.40 40.26 -21.69
C PHE A 15 27.53 39.19 -22.34
N SER A 16 28.00 37.94 -22.34
CA SER A 16 27.15 36.80 -22.71
C SER A 16 26.09 36.64 -21.63
N LEU A 17 24.84 36.94 -21.98
CA LEU A 17 23.67 36.52 -21.20
C LEU A 17 23.60 34.99 -21.27
N ALA A 18 24.13 34.33 -20.25
CA ALA A 18 23.83 32.92 -20.02
C ALA A 18 22.33 32.83 -19.70
N ASN A 19 21.51 32.44 -20.69
CA ASN A 19 20.16 32.00 -20.42
C ASN A 19 20.26 30.83 -19.43
N PRO A 20 19.66 30.90 -18.22
CA PRO A 20 19.55 29.72 -17.41
C PRO A 20 18.78 28.68 -18.23
N LEU A 21 19.43 27.53 -18.46
CA LEU A 21 18.75 26.35 -19.01
C LEU A 21 17.46 26.17 -18.21
N PRO A 22 16.32 25.85 -18.84
CA PRO A 22 15.11 25.53 -18.11
C PRO A 22 15.46 24.42 -17.14
N GLN A 23 15.52 24.77 -15.86
CA GLN A 23 15.70 23.82 -14.78
C GLN A 23 14.48 22.92 -14.89
N ALA A 24 14.70 21.71 -15.41
CA ALA A 24 13.74 20.64 -15.36
C ALA A 24 13.40 20.47 -13.89
N SER A 25 12.32 21.13 -13.48
CA SER A 25 11.74 20.97 -12.17
C SER A 25 11.23 19.55 -12.20
N SER A 26 12.02 18.61 -11.69
CA SER A 26 11.55 17.27 -11.42
C SER A 26 10.51 17.39 -10.31
N ALA A 27 9.30 17.80 -10.66
CA ALA A 27 8.09 17.39 -9.99
C ALA A 27 7.85 15.89 -10.31
N ALA A 28 8.90 15.08 -10.20
CA ALA A 28 8.73 13.71 -9.81
C ALA A 28 8.22 13.81 -8.37
N THR A 29 6.97 13.43 -8.13
CA THR A 29 6.52 13.13 -6.78
C THR A 29 7.62 12.32 -6.12
N ALA A 30 8.27 12.89 -5.10
CA ALA A 30 9.44 12.28 -4.49
C ALA A 30 9.09 10.82 -4.13
N CYS A 31 9.91 9.87 -4.58
CA CYS A 31 9.68 8.47 -4.31
C CYS A 31 9.46 8.25 -2.81
N LYS A 32 8.35 7.60 -2.49
CA LYS A 32 8.03 7.24 -1.11
C LYS A 32 8.75 5.94 -0.75
N ALA A 33 9.03 5.76 0.54
CA ALA A 33 9.74 4.57 1.04
C ALA A 33 8.94 3.28 0.80
N TYR A 34 7.61 3.38 0.79
CA TYR A 34 6.71 2.26 0.60
C TYR A 34 5.67 2.53 -0.47
N THR A 35 5.28 1.47 -1.17
CA THR A 35 4.11 1.45 -2.07
C THR A 35 3.16 0.35 -1.60
N LEU A 36 2.00 0.73 -1.10
CA LEU A 36 0.87 -0.16 -0.82
C LEU A 36 0.02 -0.31 -2.08
N LEU A 37 -0.05 -1.54 -2.59
CA LEU A 37 -0.96 -1.93 -3.65
C LEU A 37 -2.11 -2.73 -3.05
N PHE A 38 -3.35 -2.36 -3.37
CA PHE A 38 -4.52 -3.01 -2.80
C PHE A 38 -5.50 -3.51 -3.86
N ALA A 39 -5.86 -4.79 -3.83
CA ALA A 39 -6.90 -5.38 -4.67
C ALA A 39 -8.21 -5.52 -3.86
N ARG A 40 -9.27 -4.87 -4.34
CA ARG A 40 -10.60 -4.87 -3.69
C ARG A 40 -11.33 -6.21 -3.86
N GLY A 41 -12.50 -6.34 -3.23
CA GLY A 41 -13.32 -7.55 -3.32
C GLY A 41 -14.28 -7.55 -4.52
N THR A 42 -14.86 -8.72 -4.81
CA THR A 42 -15.85 -8.87 -5.88
C THR A 42 -17.06 -7.98 -5.65
N GLY A 43 -17.41 -7.17 -6.65
CA GLY A 43 -18.54 -6.24 -6.61
C GLY A 43 -18.36 -5.08 -5.62
N ASP A 44 -17.18 -4.92 -5.00
CA ASP A 44 -16.93 -3.86 -4.02
C ASP A 44 -16.84 -2.50 -4.75
N PRO A 45 -17.80 -1.59 -4.52
CA PRO A 45 -17.80 -0.29 -5.19
C PRO A 45 -16.73 0.64 -4.60
N ASP A 46 -16.20 1.53 -5.42
CA ASP A 46 -15.24 2.53 -4.96
C ASP A 46 -15.89 3.65 -4.15
N LEU A 47 -15.17 4.13 -3.14
CA LEU A 47 -15.45 5.38 -2.46
C LEU A 47 -14.54 6.50 -2.96
N SER A 48 -15.10 7.70 -3.14
CA SER A 48 -14.33 8.90 -3.55
C SER A 48 -13.37 9.43 -2.47
N THR A 49 -13.46 8.91 -1.25
CA THR A 49 -12.67 9.34 -0.08
C THR A 49 -11.33 8.61 0.05
N SER A 50 -11.04 7.68 -0.84
CA SER A 50 -9.77 6.94 -0.88
C SER A 50 -9.08 7.09 -2.24
N ALA A 51 -7.88 6.51 -2.37
CA ALA A 51 -7.33 6.23 -3.69
C ALA A 51 -8.35 5.46 -4.53
N ALA A 52 -8.34 5.67 -5.84
CA ALA A 52 -9.23 4.97 -6.76
C ALA A 52 -8.97 3.45 -6.72
N ASN A 53 -10.01 2.66 -7.00
CA ASN A 53 -10.00 1.20 -7.06
C ASN A 53 -9.70 0.49 -5.73
N MET A 54 -9.96 1.15 -4.60
CA MET A 54 -9.75 0.59 -3.26
C MET A 54 -11.00 -0.11 -2.70
N GLY A 55 -12.15 -0.03 -3.38
CA GLY A 55 -13.42 -0.50 -2.85
C GLY A 55 -13.93 0.34 -1.67
N SER A 56 -14.85 -0.22 -0.90
CA SER A 56 -15.56 0.45 0.20
C SER A 56 -15.39 -0.25 1.54
N VAL A 57 -15.14 -1.56 1.56
CA VAL A 57 -15.15 -2.36 2.79
C VAL A 57 -13.85 -2.23 3.59
N VAL A 58 -12.71 -2.46 2.93
CA VAL A 58 -11.40 -2.55 3.60
C VAL A 58 -10.46 -1.43 3.16
N GLY A 59 -10.37 -1.17 1.85
CA GLY A 59 -9.33 -0.32 1.27
C GLY A 59 -9.26 1.09 1.84
N PRO A 60 -10.36 1.86 1.95
CA PRO A 60 -10.35 3.21 2.51
C PRO A 60 -9.85 3.26 3.96
N GLY A 61 -10.31 2.31 4.79
CA GLY A 61 -9.90 2.20 6.19
C GLY A 61 -8.43 1.80 6.31
N LEU A 62 -7.97 0.84 5.50
CA LEU A 62 -6.58 0.40 5.46
C LEU A 62 -5.65 1.53 5.00
N GLN A 63 -6.01 2.28 3.97
CA GLN A 63 -5.26 3.46 3.52
C GLN A 63 -5.05 4.42 4.69
N THR A 64 -6.13 4.81 5.37
CA THR A 64 -6.08 5.75 6.49
C THR A 64 -5.21 5.20 7.62
N ALA A 65 -5.42 3.94 8.01
CA ALA A 65 -4.68 3.31 9.10
C ALA A 65 -3.17 3.19 8.80
N VAL A 66 -2.79 2.80 7.57
CA VAL A 66 -1.38 2.68 7.17
C VAL A 66 -0.71 4.06 7.08
N GLN A 67 -1.39 5.07 6.55
CA GLN A 67 -0.87 6.44 6.53
C GLN A 67 -0.68 7.00 7.94
N ASN A 68 -1.55 6.65 8.90
CA ASN A 68 -1.36 7.01 10.30
C ASN A 68 -0.19 6.26 10.95
N ALA A 69 -0.02 4.97 10.65
CA ALA A 69 1.01 4.13 11.27
C ALA A 69 2.43 4.40 10.72
N LEU A 70 2.56 4.70 9.42
CA LEU A 70 3.86 4.92 8.76
C LEU A 70 4.18 6.40 8.51
N GLY A 71 3.16 7.26 8.58
CA GLY A 71 3.21 8.63 8.09
C GLY A 71 2.81 8.72 6.61
N ALA A 72 1.90 9.65 6.28
CA ALA A 72 1.35 9.81 4.93
C ALA A 72 2.40 10.12 3.85
N ASN A 73 3.55 10.70 4.24
CA ASN A 73 4.67 10.98 3.34
C ASN A 73 5.56 9.76 3.08
N ALA A 74 5.48 8.71 3.90
CA ALA A 74 6.30 7.51 3.75
C ALA A 74 5.69 6.47 2.80
N VAL A 75 4.37 6.53 2.56
CA VAL A 75 3.64 5.51 1.80
C VAL A 75 2.84 6.08 0.63
N ASN A 76 3.03 5.49 -0.55
CA ASN A 76 2.15 5.66 -1.70
C ASN A 76 1.08 4.57 -1.63
N VAL A 77 -0.20 4.94 -1.78
CA VAL A 77 -1.31 3.98 -1.72
C VAL A 77 -2.02 3.97 -3.06
N GLN A 78 -2.23 2.78 -3.62
CA GLN A 78 -2.82 2.63 -4.94
C GLN A 78 -3.71 1.39 -5.00
N GLY A 79 -4.97 1.58 -5.41
CA GLY A 79 -5.87 0.49 -5.73
C GLY A 79 -5.55 -0.11 -7.10
N VAL A 80 -5.76 -1.42 -7.23
CA VAL A 80 -5.60 -2.15 -8.49
C VAL A 80 -6.81 -1.88 -9.38
N ASN A 81 -6.58 -1.31 -10.56
CA ASN A 81 -7.64 -1.11 -11.54
C ASN A 81 -7.93 -2.42 -12.29
N TYR A 82 -8.99 -3.10 -11.88
CA TYR A 82 -9.49 -4.31 -12.52
C TYR A 82 -11.01 -4.44 -12.29
N PRO A 83 -11.73 -5.28 -13.04
CA PRO A 83 -13.20 -5.34 -12.99
C PRO A 83 -13.75 -5.70 -11.60
N ALA A 84 -13.05 -6.56 -10.86
CA ALA A 84 -13.52 -7.12 -9.60
C ALA A 84 -14.95 -7.70 -9.70
N ASP A 85 -15.28 -8.38 -10.79
CA ASP A 85 -16.59 -9.00 -10.99
C ASP A 85 -16.58 -10.49 -10.65
N ALA A 86 -17.75 -11.12 -10.66
CA ALA A 86 -17.89 -12.53 -10.31
C ALA A 86 -17.15 -13.46 -11.30
N SER A 87 -17.14 -13.13 -12.60
CA SER A 87 -16.35 -13.89 -13.59
C SER A 87 -14.85 -13.81 -13.30
N GLY A 88 -14.40 -12.71 -12.68
CA GLY A 88 -13.03 -12.53 -12.22
C GLY A 88 -12.58 -13.60 -11.25
N ILE A 89 -13.44 -14.13 -10.37
CA ILE A 89 -13.05 -15.14 -9.36
C ILE A 89 -12.45 -16.36 -10.06
N THR A 90 -13.20 -16.93 -11.01
CA THR A 90 -12.72 -18.08 -11.79
C THR A 90 -11.51 -17.73 -12.65
N ALA A 91 -11.44 -16.50 -13.18
CA ALA A 91 -10.28 -16.06 -13.97
C ALA A 91 -9.00 -15.99 -13.12
N GLU A 92 -9.07 -15.52 -11.87
CA GLU A 92 -7.92 -15.46 -10.98
C GLU A 92 -7.39 -16.85 -10.59
N LEU A 93 -8.23 -17.90 -10.59
CA LEU A 93 -7.78 -19.29 -10.37
C LEU A 93 -6.76 -19.78 -11.42
N SER A 94 -6.69 -19.15 -12.59
CA SER A 94 -5.66 -19.46 -13.61
C SER A 94 -4.25 -19.04 -13.18
N GLY A 95 -4.12 -18.22 -12.13
CA GLY A 95 -2.86 -17.61 -11.71
C GLY A 95 -2.51 -16.33 -12.48
N SER A 96 -3.24 -15.99 -13.55
CA SER A 96 -2.98 -14.83 -14.40
C SER A 96 -4.27 -14.11 -14.82
N GLY A 97 -5.24 -14.02 -13.90
CA GLY A 97 -6.45 -13.24 -14.12
C GLY A 97 -6.17 -11.73 -14.23
N PRO A 98 -7.16 -10.93 -14.67
CA PRO A 98 -6.99 -9.50 -14.91
C PRO A 98 -6.46 -8.72 -13.70
N GLY A 99 -6.92 -9.05 -12.49
CA GLY A 99 -6.46 -8.43 -11.25
C GLY A 99 -5.00 -8.77 -10.96
N SER A 100 -4.63 -10.06 -11.07
CA SER A 100 -3.25 -10.51 -10.89
C SER A 100 -2.28 -9.83 -11.86
N VAL A 101 -2.64 -9.77 -13.15
CA VAL A 101 -1.84 -9.10 -14.18
C VAL A 101 -1.70 -7.61 -13.86
N ALA A 102 -2.80 -6.94 -13.51
CA ALA A 102 -2.79 -5.51 -13.19
C ALA A 102 -1.93 -5.21 -11.95
N MET A 103 -2.07 -5.97 -10.86
CA MET A 103 -1.31 -5.74 -9.63
C MET A 103 0.19 -6.02 -9.82
N THR A 104 0.55 -7.09 -10.55
CA THR A 104 1.95 -7.38 -10.90
C THR A 104 2.56 -6.27 -11.74
N GLN A 105 1.82 -5.75 -12.74
CA GLN A 105 2.28 -4.62 -13.54
C GLN A 105 2.49 -3.37 -12.69
N LEU A 106 1.58 -3.07 -11.76
CA LEU A 106 1.72 -1.95 -10.84
C LEU A 106 2.95 -2.08 -9.94
N ALA A 107 3.20 -3.26 -9.38
CA ALA A 107 4.39 -3.52 -8.58
C ALA A 107 5.68 -3.35 -9.39
N THR A 108 5.70 -3.88 -10.62
CA THR A 108 6.84 -3.77 -11.53
C THR A 108 7.12 -2.31 -11.90
N THR A 109 6.07 -1.56 -12.24
CA THR A 109 6.17 -0.13 -12.55
C THR A 109 6.62 0.67 -11.32
N ALA A 110 6.09 0.40 -10.13
CA ALA A 110 6.51 1.09 -8.91
C ALA A 110 8.00 0.87 -8.61
N LEU A 111 8.50 -0.35 -8.77
CA LEU A 111 9.92 -0.67 -8.58
C LEU A 111 10.81 -0.07 -9.67
N ALA A 112 10.33 0.02 -10.90
CA ALA A 112 11.07 0.65 -12.00
C ALA A 112 11.17 2.18 -11.80
N SER A 113 10.07 2.82 -11.41
CA SER A 113 10.02 4.28 -11.19
C SER A 113 10.68 4.70 -9.88
N CYS A 114 10.61 3.86 -8.84
CA CYS A 114 11.17 4.12 -7.54
C CYS A 114 11.93 2.89 -7.03
N PRO A 115 13.19 2.66 -7.47
CA PRO A 115 13.94 1.45 -7.15
C PRO A 115 14.20 1.20 -5.65
N GLN A 116 14.06 2.24 -4.82
CA GLN A 116 14.20 2.15 -3.37
C GLN A 116 12.87 1.94 -2.64
N THR A 117 11.72 2.03 -3.32
CA THR A 117 10.42 1.76 -2.69
C THR A 117 10.32 0.28 -2.35
N ARG A 118 9.68 -0.02 -1.22
CA ARG A 118 9.37 -1.39 -0.82
C ARG A 118 7.87 -1.64 -0.96
N ILE A 119 7.52 -2.84 -1.44
CA ILE A 119 6.14 -3.19 -1.79
C ILE A 119 5.42 -3.76 -0.58
N ILE A 120 4.23 -3.21 -0.33
CA ILE A 120 3.24 -3.76 0.59
C ILE A 120 2.06 -4.22 -0.27
N LEU A 121 1.64 -5.46 -0.11
CA LEU A 121 0.49 -6.01 -0.84
C LEU A 121 -0.72 -6.16 0.10
N GLY A 122 -1.88 -5.73 -0.36
CA GLY A 122 -3.14 -5.85 0.34
C GLY A 122 -4.23 -6.44 -0.54
N GLY A 123 -5.08 -7.31 -0.01
CA GLY A 123 -6.15 -7.92 -0.79
C GLY A 123 -7.38 -8.28 0.05
N TYR A 124 -8.58 -8.05 -0.47
CA TYR A 124 -9.83 -8.46 0.16
C TYR A 124 -10.61 -9.42 -0.74
N SER A 125 -11.07 -10.57 -0.21
CA SER A 125 -11.86 -11.55 -0.95
C SER A 125 -11.13 -12.08 -2.19
N GLN A 126 -11.69 -11.93 -3.39
CA GLN A 126 -10.99 -12.13 -4.67
C GLN A 126 -9.66 -11.38 -4.76
N GLY A 127 -9.54 -10.20 -4.15
CA GLY A 127 -8.28 -9.48 -4.05
C GLY A 127 -7.20 -10.23 -3.26
N GLY A 128 -7.58 -11.16 -2.38
CA GLY A 128 -6.67 -12.12 -1.76
C GLY A 128 -6.05 -13.05 -2.81
N GLU A 129 -6.85 -13.63 -3.71
CA GLU A 129 -6.37 -14.46 -4.83
C GLU A 129 -5.37 -13.69 -5.70
N VAL A 130 -5.72 -12.43 -6.03
CA VAL A 130 -4.86 -11.51 -6.77
C VAL A 130 -3.50 -11.34 -6.08
N VAL A 131 -3.46 -11.17 -4.76
CA VAL A 131 -2.21 -11.05 -4.00
C VAL A 131 -1.36 -12.32 -4.08
N HIS A 132 -1.96 -13.50 -3.89
CA HIS A 132 -1.23 -14.79 -3.97
C HIS A 132 -0.59 -14.98 -5.35
N ASN A 133 -1.34 -14.66 -6.40
CA ASN A 133 -0.87 -14.74 -7.77
C ASN A 133 0.22 -13.71 -8.07
N THR A 134 0.07 -12.46 -7.61
CA THR A 134 1.09 -11.41 -7.78
C THR A 134 2.41 -11.78 -7.11
N VAL A 135 2.37 -12.33 -5.88
CA VAL A 135 3.59 -12.84 -5.23
C VAL A 135 4.26 -13.90 -6.11
N THR A 136 3.47 -14.86 -6.61
CA THR A 136 3.96 -15.93 -7.49
C THR A 136 4.51 -15.42 -8.83
N GLN A 137 3.99 -14.31 -9.36
CA GLN A 137 4.44 -13.73 -10.64
C GLN A 137 5.69 -12.86 -10.49
N LEU A 138 5.85 -12.17 -9.36
CA LEU A 138 6.98 -11.28 -9.13
C LEU A 138 8.31 -12.01 -8.98
N LYS A 139 8.33 -13.28 -8.54
CA LYS A 139 9.48 -14.21 -8.38
C LYS A 139 10.84 -13.54 -8.11
N THR A 140 11.48 -12.96 -9.11
CA THR A 140 12.77 -12.28 -9.00
C THR A 140 12.73 -10.99 -8.16
N GLN A 141 11.55 -10.45 -7.87
CA GLN A 141 11.33 -9.21 -7.12
C GLN A 141 10.68 -9.44 -5.74
N GLU A 142 10.49 -10.69 -5.31
CA GLU A 142 9.82 -11.04 -4.05
C GLU A 142 10.51 -10.44 -2.81
N SER A 143 11.83 -10.22 -2.85
CA SER A 143 12.59 -9.55 -1.78
C SER A 143 12.18 -8.09 -1.55
N ASN A 144 11.52 -7.47 -2.52
CA ASN A 144 10.96 -6.13 -2.38
C ASN A 144 9.61 -6.13 -1.66
N ILE A 145 8.96 -7.29 -1.50
CA ILE A 145 7.71 -7.44 -0.75
C ILE A 145 8.06 -7.50 0.74
N VAL A 146 7.67 -6.47 1.48
CA VAL A 146 8.02 -6.32 2.91
C VAL A 146 6.88 -6.62 3.85
N ALA A 147 5.64 -6.53 3.38
CA ALA A 147 4.46 -6.90 4.14
C ALA A 147 3.33 -7.32 3.20
N VAL A 148 2.53 -8.29 3.65
CA VAL A 148 1.32 -8.73 2.97
C VAL A 148 0.19 -8.79 3.98
N VAL A 149 -0.96 -8.19 3.64
CA VAL A 149 -2.19 -8.29 4.43
C VAL A 149 -3.36 -8.75 3.56
N THR A 150 -3.99 -9.86 3.93
CA THR A 150 -5.18 -10.36 3.21
C THR A 150 -6.39 -10.42 4.13
N PHE A 151 -7.59 -10.16 3.61
CA PHE A 151 -8.85 -10.12 4.37
C PHE A 151 -9.86 -11.01 3.64
N GLY A 152 -10.53 -11.92 4.35
CA GLY A 152 -11.47 -12.85 3.71
C GLY A 152 -10.80 -13.71 2.64
N ASP A 153 -9.56 -14.14 2.89
CA ASP A 153 -8.67 -14.75 1.89
C ASP A 153 -9.05 -16.22 1.62
N PRO A 154 -9.52 -16.57 0.42
CA PRO A 154 -9.84 -17.97 0.09
C PRO A 154 -8.60 -18.87 0.04
N PHE A 155 -7.41 -18.30 -0.06
CA PHE A 155 -6.14 -19.00 -0.12
C PHE A 155 -5.32 -18.87 1.17
N LYS A 156 -5.92 -18.49 2.31
CA LYS A 156 -5.20 -18.35 3.59
C LYS A 156 -4.43 -19.61 4.04
N GLY A 157 -4.80 -20.79 3.56
CA GLY A 157 -4.12 -22.06 3.83
C GLY A 157 -2.90 -22.33 2.94
N SER A 158 -2.76 -21.58 1.84
CA SER A 158 -1.67 -21.69 0.88
C SER A 158 -0.52 -20.76 1.26
N LYS A 159 0.71 -21.26 1.29
CA LYS A 159 1.88 -20.41 1.58
C LYS A 159 2.17 -19.47 0.42
N LEU A 160 2.47 -18.22 0.75
CA LEU A 160 3.08 -17.27 -0.19
C LEU A 160 4.53 -17.69 -0.47
N THR A 161 4.76 -18.38 -1.58
CA THR A 161 6.12 -18.82 -1.95
C THR A 161 7.00 -17.60 -2.18
N GLY A 162 8.19 -17.56 -1.59
CA GLY A 162 9.12 -16.43 -1.69
C GLY A 162 8.91 -15.33 -0.65
N VAL A 163 7.80 -15.36 0.10
CA VAL A 163 7.52 -14.41 1.19
C VAL A 163 7.51 -15.16 2.52
N ASP A 164 8.34 -14.70 3.46
CA ASP A 164 8.36 -15.24 4.82
C ASP A 164 6.99 -15.08 5.48
N SER A 165 6.46 -16.15 6.08
CA SER A 165 5.17 -16.14 6.78
C SER A 165 5.06 -15.05 7.86
N THR A 166 6.17 -14.60 8.44
CA THR A 166 6.23 -13.50 9.41
C THR A 166 5.90 -12.14 8.80
N LYS A 167 6.06 -11.98 7.47
CA LYS A 167 5.69 -10.76 6.73
C LYS A 167 4.27 -10.79 6.20
N TRP A 168 3.56 -11.91 6.35
CA TRP A 168 2.19 -12.06 5.91
C TRP A 168 1.26 -12.26 7.10
N ARG A 169 0.19 -11.46 7.14
CA ARG A 169 -0.95 -11.67 8.02
C ARG A 169 -2.21 -11.77 7.20
N SER A 170 -3.04 -12.76 7.51
CA SER A 170 -4.38 -12.86 6.95
C SER A 170 -5.42 -12.55 8.04
N PHE A 171 -6.61 -12.13 7.66
CA PHE A 171 -7.73 -11.88 8.54
C PHE A 171 -8.91 -12.68 8.02
N CYS A 172 -9.33 -13.69 8.77
CA CYS A 172 -10.48 -14.52 8.44
C CYS A 172 -11.45 -14.55 9.61
N GLY A 173 -12.58 -13.86 9.45
CA GLY A 173 -13.65 -13.75 10.43
C GLY A 173 -14.32 -15.09 10.67
N SER A 174 -14.83 -15.28 11.88
CA SER A 174 -15.61 -16.47 12.20
C SER A 174 -16.86 -16.53 11.34
N GLY A 175 -17.12 -17.67 10.70
CA GLY A 175 -18.28 -17.86 9.81
C GLY A 175 -18.12 -17.26 8.42
N ASP A 176 -16.96 -16.71 8.06
CA ASP A 176 -16.67 -16.37 6.67
C ASP A 176 -16.44 -17.65 5.85
N SER A 177 -17.41 -17.99 4.99
CA SER A 177 -17.33 -19.16 4.12
C SER A 177 -16.29 -19.02 3.00
N VAL A 178 -15.92 -17.80 2.61
CA VAL A 178 -14.92 -17.56 1.56
C VAL A 178 -13.53 -18.01 2.02
N CYS A 179 -13.19 -17.75 3.29
CA CYS A 179 -11.96 -18.24 3.90
C CYS A 179 -11.86 -19.77 3.95
N GLY A 180 -12.98 -20.48 3.76
CA GLY A 180 -13.08 -21.92 3.90
C GLY A 180 -12.73 -22.42 5.31
N THR A 181 -12.69 -23.75 5.44
CA THR A 181 -12.19 -24.42 6.64
C THR A 181 -10.70 -24.75 6.47
N GLY A 182 -9.99 -24.98 7.57
CA GLY A 182 -8.59 -25.46 7.53
C GLY A 182 -7.54 -24.47 8.00
N THR A 183 -6.29 -24.80 7.69
CA THR A 183 -5.08 -24.22 8.27
C THR A 183 -4.85 -22.76 7.90
N CYS A 184 -4.04 -22.08 8.71
CA CYS A 184 -3.55 -20.74 8.44
C CYS A 184 -2.06 -20.83 8.08
N ALA A 185 -1.69 -20.38 6.88
CA ALA A 185 -0.30 -20.34 6.44
C ALA A 185 0.39 -18.99 6.73
N ALA A 186 -0.40 -17.95 7.00
CA ALA A 186 0.07 -16.65 7.46
C ALA A 186 0.55 -16.69 8.93
N SER A 187 1.27 -15.66 9.37
CA SER A 187 1.66 -15.50 10.79
C SER A 187 0.47 -15.51 11.76
N SER A 188 -0.69 -15.07 11.29
CA SER A 188 -1.97 -15.15 11.98
C SER A 188 -3.10 -15.06 10.96
N CYS A 189 -4.24 -15.70 11.27
CA CYS A 189 -5.50 -15.55 10.56
C CYS A 189 -6.61 -14.98 11.46
N ALA A 190 -6.26 -14.53 12.68
CA ALA A 190 -7.21 -14.02 13.64
C ALA A 190 -7.82 -12.69 13.16
N SER A 191 -9.14 -12.57 13.27
CA SER A 191 -9.92 -11.41 12.82
C SER A 191 -10.92 -10.99 13.89
N ALA A 192 -11.16 -9.68 13.98
CA ALA A 192 -12.19 -9.06 14.80
C ALA A 192 -13.56 -8.96 14.09
N SER A 193 -13.64 -9.39 12.82
CA SER A 193 -14.88 -9.33 12.04
C SER A 193 -15.97 -10.19 12.67
N THR A 194 -17.00 -9.54 13.21
CA THR A 194 -18.22 -10.19 13.72
C THR A 194 -19.29 -10.38 12.65
N SER A 195 -19.14 -9.71 11.50
CA SER A 195 -20.09 -9.74 10.37
C SER A 195 -19.62 -10.67 9.25
N GLY A 196 -18.81 -11.68 9.58
CA GLY A 196 -18.25 -12.63 8.62
C GLY A 196 -17.44 -11.93 7.53
N HIS A 197 -17.75 -12.25 6.26
CA HIS A 197 -16.98 -11.75 5.11
C HIS A 197 -17.01 -10.23 4.93
N LEU A 198 -18.02 -9.53 5.47
CA LEU A 198 -18.23 -8.11 5.22
C LEU A 198 -17.66 -7.19 6.31
N GLY A 199 -17.19 -7.75 7.44
CA GLY A 199 -16.84 -6.98 8.64
C GLY A 199 -15.35 -6.62 8.78
N TYR A 200 -14.53 -6.83 7.74
CA TYR A 200 -13.07 -6.67 7.83
C TYR A 200 -12.58 -5.23 7.99
N GLY A 201 -13.47 -4.23 7.83
CA GLY A 201 -13.17 -2.86 8.24
C GLY A 201 -12.72 -2.76 9.71
N SER A 202 -13.15 -3.69 10.58
CA SER A 202 -12.73 -3.78 11.98
C SER A 202 -11.26 -4.18 12.18
N ASP A 203 -10.62 -4.81 11.18
CA ASP A 203 -9.26 -5.32 11.27
C ASP A 203 -8.20 -4.35 10.73
N VAL A 204 -8.59 -3.27 10.06
CA VAL A 204 -7.65 -2.39 9.32
C VAL A 204 -6.60 -1.73 10.21
N THR A 205 -6.94 -1.41 11.47
CA THR A 205 -5.97 -0.86 12.44
C THR A 205 -4.95 -1.92 12.83
N THR A 206 -5.40 -3.14 13.15
CA THR A 206 -4.52 -4.28 13.45
C THR A 206 -3.61 -4.61 12.28
N ALA A 207 -4.13 -4.54 11.04
CA ALA A 207 -3.36 -4.73 9.82
C ALA A 207 -2.27 -3.66 9.65
N ALA A 208 -2.60 -2.38 9.86
CA ALA A 208 -1.62 -1.30 9.78
C ALA A 208 -0.53 -1.41 10.86
N THR A 209 -0.90 -1.79 12.09
CA THR A 209 0.07 -2.07 13.16
C THR A 209 1.00 -3.21 12.79
N PHE A 210 0.46 -4.30 12.22
CA PHE A 210 1.27 -5.41 11.72
C PHE A 210 2.25 -4.93 10.64
N ILE A 211 1.77 -4.20 9.62
CA ILE A 211 2.61 -3.63 8.56
C ILE A 211 3.75 -2.81 9.18
N ALA A 212 3.45 -1.86 10.07
CA ALA A 212 4.45 -1.03 10.73
C ALA A 212 5.51 -1.86 11.48
N SER A 213 5.10 -2.94 12.16
CA SER A 213 6.01 -3.80 12.92
C SER A 213 7.02 -4.55 12.03
N VAL A 214 6.62 -4.99 10.83
CA VAL A 214 7.48 -5.78 9.93
C VAL A 214 8.32 -4.91 8.98
N VAL A 215 7.85 -3.70 8.66
CA VAL A 215 8.63 -2.75 7.85
C VAL A 215 9.63 -1.94 8.69
N GLY A 216 9.32 -1.66 9.95
CA GLY A 216 10.23 -0.97 10.90
C GLY A 216 11.41 -1.84 11.36
N THR A 217 11.23 -3.16 11.37
CA THR A 217 12.31 -4.12 11.61
C THR A 217 13.22 -4.32 10.39
N SER A 218 12.76 -3.96 9.20
CA SER A 218 13.50 -4.09 7.93
C SER A 218 14.31 -2.84 7.53
N GLY A 219 14.28 -1.76 8.34
CA GLY A 219 14.84 -0.45 8.00
C GLY A 219 16.13 -0.04 8.72
N ASN A 220 16.68 -0.86 9.62
CA ASN A 220 17.83 -0.47 10.45
C ASN A 220 19.17 -1.08 9.99
N THR A 221 19.46 -1.10 8.69
CA THR A 221 20.83 -1.37 8.19
C THR A 221 21.12 -0.61 6.90
N SER A 222 21.14 0.73 6.94
CA SER A 222 22.08 1.59 6.19
C SER A 222 21.62 3.06 6.22
N GLY A 223 22.40 3.93 6.86
CA GLY A 223 22.23 5.39 6.75
C GLY A 223 22.13 6.14 8.06
N ALA A 224 23.02 5.90 9.02
CA ALA A 224 23.25 6.83 10.11
C ALA A 224 23.95 8.09 9.56
N ALA A 225 23.21 9.17 9.39
CA ALA A 225 23.75 10.53 9.44
C ALA A 225 23.15 11.19 10.68
N GLY A 226 24.04 11.63 11.57
CA GLY A 226 23.73 12.02 12.94
C GLY A 226 22.82 13.24 13.09
N GLY A 227 22.14 13.26 14.24
CA GLY A 227 21.34 14.39 14.70
C GLY A 227 20.63 13.98 15.98
N GLY A 228 21.32 14.07 17.11
CA GLY A 228 20.74 13.81 18.43
C GLY A 228 19.59 14.77 18.71
N ALA A 229 18.45 14.22 19.14
CA ALA A 229 17.43 14.97 19.83
C ALA A 229 16.78 14.08 20.88
N SER A 230 16.74 14.61 22.09
CA SER A 230 16.39 13.98 23.34
C SER A 230 14.96 13.44 23.36
N SER A 231 14.81 12.29 24.01
CA SER A 231 13.56 11.63 24.33
C SER A 231 12.67 12.50 25.24
N PRO A 232 11.37 12.68 24.95
CA PRO A 232 10.43 13.14 25.96
C PRO A 232 9.77 11.94 26.66
N THR A 233 9.86 11.98 27.98
CA THR A 233 9.17 11.13 28.95
C THR A 233 7.65 11.08 28.69
N VAL A 234 7.10 9.88 28.56
CA VAL A 234 5.65 9.64 28.50
C VAL A 234 5.08 9.71 29.92
N THR A 235 4.33 10.76 30.21
CA THR A 235 3.46 10.83 31.40
C THR A 235 2.14 10.13 31.07
N THR A 236 1.83 9.08 31.85
CA THR A 236 0.57 8.34 31.81
C THR A 236 -0.58 9.22 32.30
N VAL A 237 -1.62 9.40 31.48
CA VAL A 237 -2.91 9.94 31.90
C VAL A 237 -3.96 8.84 31.75
N THR A 238 -4.40 8.32 32.89
CA THR A 238 -5.60 7.49 33.04
C THR A 238 -6.85 8.37 32.94
N GLY A 239 -7.82 8.01 32.08
CA GLY A 239 -9.08 8.76 31.98
C GLY A 239 -10.14 8.12 31.10
N SER A 240 -11.02 7.35 31.76
CA SER A 240 -12.47 7.14 31.58
C SER A 240 -13.10 6.86 30.20
N SER A 241 -13.78 5.71 30.19
CA SER A 241 -14.71 5.16 29.21
C SER A 241 -15.87 6.10 28.85
N ALA A 242 -16.18 6.21 27.56
CA ALA A 242 -17.48 6.68 27.07
C ALA A 242 -18.01 5.69 26.02
N THR A 243 -19.07 4.99 26.39
CA THR A 243 -19.91 4.14 25.53
C THR A 243 -20.59 4.97 24.45
N LEU A 244 -20.37 4.65 23.17
CA LEU A 244 -21.21 5.11 22.06
C LEU A 244 -22.11 3.96 21.59
N ALA A 245 -23.42 4.22 21.66
CA ALA A 245 -24.48 3.35 21.21
C ALA A 245 -24.49 3.24 19.68
N ALA A 246 -24.65 2.01 19.18
CA ALA A 246 -24.77 1.68 17.77
C ALA A 246 -26.14 2.13 17.22
N ALA A 247 -26.13 2.83 16.09
CA ALA A 247 -27.32 3.07 15.28
C ALA A 247 -27.44 1.95 14.24
N THR A 248 -28.47 1.12 14.38
CA THR A 248 -28.84 0.07 13.42
C THR A 248 -29.73 0.65 12.33
N SER A 249 -29.30 0.56 11.08
CA SER A 249 -30.19 0.69 9.92
C SER A 249 -29.98 -0.51 9.00
N SER A 250 -30.91 -1.45 9.11
CA SER A 250 -31.00 -2.66 8.30
C SER A 250 -31.59 -2.33 6.94
N ALA A 251 -30.83 -2.51 5.88
CA ALA A 251 -31.35 -2.70 4.52
C ALA A 251 -30.74 -3.98 3.97
N ALA A 252 -31.47 -5.09 4.13
CA ALA A 252 -31.12 -6.38 3.56
C ALA A 252 -31.41 -6.35 2.05
N LEU A 253 -30.36 -6.51 1.23
CA LEU A 253 -30.48 -6.91 -0.17
C LEU A 253 -30.34 -8.44 -0.24
N PRO A 254 -31.08 -9.13 -1.14
CA PRO A 254 -31.18 -10.59 -1.13
C PRO A 254 -29.91 -11.24 -1.69
N TRP A 255 -29.34 -12.16 -0.90
CA TRP A 255 -28.19 -12.98 -1.25
C TRP A 255 -28.64 -14.27 -1.94
N PHE A 256 -27.98 -14.63 -3.05
CA PHE A 256 -28.04 -15.97 -3.64
C PHE A 256 -26.98 -16.86 -2.98
N GLY A 257 -27.43 -18.03 -2.50
CA GLY A 257 -26.61 -18.97 -1.75
C GLY A 257 -25.70 -19.85 -2.61
N TRP A 258 -24.64 -20.32 -1.96
CA TRP A 258 -23.90 -21.55 -2.25
C TRP A 258 -23.72 -22.29 -0.92
#